data_AF-A0A5M9NRP3-F1
#
_entry.id   AF-A0A5M9NRP3-F1
#
_cell.length_a   1.000
_cell.length_b   1.000
_cell.length_c   1.000
_cell.angle_alpha   90.00
_cell.angle_beta   90.00
_cell.angle_gamma   90.00
#
_symmetry.space_group_name_H-M   'P 1'
#
loop_
_entity.id
_entity.type
_entity.pdbx_description
1 polymer ?
#
loop_
_entity_poly.entity_id
_entity_poly.type
_entity_poly.pdbx_seq_one_letter_code
_entity_poly.pdbx_strand_id
1 'polypeptide(L)'
;MKNFLISASVDIFLILVSYFLFIKILSGPIRHKLYEKFFKSFAKFIIYLFFITLIITGLSAFILYRTSYIAYINIISPALVSILVGFLMSTVPTRGEGDNSNMTAK
;
A
#
# COMPACT_ATOMS: atom_id res chain seq x y z
N MET A 1 15.81 -14.13 16.43
CA MET A 1 14.37 -13.96 16.15
C MET A 1 13.76 -12.68 16.73
N LYS A 2 14.29 -12.09 17.83
CA LYS A 2 13.75 -10.82 18.37
C LYS A 2 13.70 -9.67 17.36
N ASN A 3 14.76 -9.49 16.57
CA ASN A 3 14.82 -8.42 15.55
C ASN A 3 13.81 -8.61 14.43
N PHE A 4 13.44 -9.85 14.10
CA PHE A 4 12.42 -10.15 13.10
C PHE A 4 11.02 -9.74 13.59
N LEU A 5 10.66 -10.10 14.82
CA LEU A 5 9.36 -9.72 15.41
C LEU A 5 9.22 -8.20 15.54
N ILE A 6 10.30 -7.52 15.92
CA ILE A 6 10.32 -6.05 16.00
C ILE A 6 10.12 -5.45 14.61
N SER A 7 10.87 -5.92 13.59
CA SER A 7 10.72 -5.44 12.22
C SER A 7 9.30 -5.66 11.69
N ALA A 8 8.74 -6.85 11.87
CA ALA A 8 7.37 -7.16 11.45
C ALA A 8 6.33 -6.29 12.17
N SER A 9 6.53 -5.99 13.44
CA SER A 9 5.65 -5.08 14.19
C SER A 9 5.72 -3.66 13.65
N VAL A 10 6.93 -3.20 13.30
CA VAL A 10 7.15 -1.89 12.67
C VAL A 10 6.49 -1.83 11.30
N ASP A 11 6.58 -2.89 10.49
CA ASP A 11 5.92 -2.97 9.18
C ASP A 11 4.39 -2.87 9.31
N ILE A 12 3.79 -3.62 10.25
CA ILE A 12 2.35 -3.53 10.54
C ILE A 12 1.96 -2.10 10.95
N PHE A 13 2.75 -1.51 11.85
CA PHE A 13 2.52 -0.12 12.27
C PHE A 13 2.59 0.83 11.08
N LEU A 14 3.56 0.66 10.19
CA LEU A 14 3.74 1.47 9.00
C LEU A 14 2.58 1.32 8.00
N ILE A 15 2.05 0.11 7.84
CA ILE A 15 0.85 -0.16 7.02
C ILE A 15 -0.33 0.64 7.56
N LEU A 16 -0.57 0.57 8.89
CA LEU A 16 -1.69 1.28 9.52
C LEU A 16 -1.55 2.80 9.42
N VAL A 17 -0.35 3.33 9.70
CA VAL A 17 -0.07 4.77 9.55
C VAL A 17 -0.30 5.22 8.11
N SER A 18 0.22 4.46 7.14
CA SER A 18 0.04 4.75 5.72
C SER A 18 -1.44 4.71 5.33
N TYR A 19 -2.18 3.70 5.78
CA TYR A 19 -3.62 3.57 5.56
C TYR A 19 -4.40 4.81 6.02
N PHE A 20 -4.20 5.24 7.28
CA PHE A 20 -4.90 6.42 7.82
C PHE A 20 -4.48 7.71 7.11
N LEU A 21 -3.20 7.81 6.74
CA LEU A 21 -2.68 8.95 5.99
C LEU A 21 -3.34 9.05 4.61
N PHE A 22 -3.44 7.95 3.86
CA PHE A 22 -4.09 7.95 2.55
C PHE A 22 -5.61 8.13 2.62
N ILE A 23 -6.28 7.64 3.67
CA ILE A 23 -7.71 7.95 3.87
C ILE A 23 -7.96 9.44 4.06
N LYS A 24 -7.06 10.14 4.76
CA LYS A 24 -7.18 11.59 4.95
C LYS A 24 -6.82 12.39 3.71
N ILE A 25 -5.86 11.92 2.92
CA ILE A 25 -5.40 12.60 1.70
C ILE A 25 -6.35 12.40 0.52
N LEU A 26 -6.83 11.17 0.30
CA LEU A 26 -7.70 10.84 -0.82
C LEU A 26 -9.17 10.87 -0.39
N SER A 27 -10.02 11.61 -1.12
CA SER A 27 -11.46 11.61 -0.86
C SER A 27 -12.11 10.26 -1.21
N GLY A 28 -13.24 9.95 -0.56
CA GLY A 28 -13.97 8.69 -0.76
C GLY A 28 -14.23 8.34 -2.24
N PRO A 29 -14.76 9.26 -3.07
CA PRO A 29 -15.00 8.99 -4.49
C PRO A 29 -13.72 8.65 -5.28
N ILE A 30 -12.59 9.27 -4.94
CA ILE A 30 -11.31 9.01 -5.61
C ILE A 30 -10.80 7.61 -5.25
N ARG A 31 -10.91 7.21 -3.98
CA ARG A 31 -10.51 5.88 -3.51
C ARG A 31 -11.33 4.78 -4.17
N HIS A 32 -12.65 4.98 -4.27
CA HIS A 32 -13.55 4.05 -4.99
C HIS A 32 -13.15 3.90 -6.46
N LYS A 33 -12.95 5.02 -7.17
CA LYS A 33 -12.53 5.01 -8.57
C LYS A 33 -11.16 4.34 -8.78
N LEU A 34 -10.23 4.51 -7.84
CA LEU A 34 -8.94 3.82 -7.86
C LEU A 34 -9.11 2.31 -7.65
N TYR A 35 -9.92 1.91 -6.67
CA TYR A 35 -10.22 0.51 -6.41
C TYR A 35 -10.83 -0.17 -7.63
N GLU A 36 -11.87 0.40 -8.24
CA GLU A 36 -12.47 -0.14 -9.46
C GLU A 36 -11.44 -0.28 -10.59
N LYS A 37 -10.58 0.74 -10.77
CA LYS A 37 -9.56 0.71 -11.81
C LYS A 37 -8.50 -0.37 -11.56
N PHE A 38 -8.08 -0.56 -10.31
CA PHE A 38 -7.11 -1.58 -9.94
C PHE A 38 -7.70 -2.97 -10.06
N PHE A 39 -8.90 -3.20 -9.51
CA PHE A 39 -9.52 -4.52 -9.42
C PHE A 39 -10.38 -4.91 -10.62
N LYS A 40 -10.50 -4.05 -11.66
CA LYS A 40 -11.20 -4.39 -12.92
C LYS A 40 -10.70 -5.69 -13.57
N SER A 41 -9.41 -5.99 -13.43
CA SER A 41 -8.83 -7.25 -13.86
C SER A 41 -7.78 -7.70 -12.85
N PHE A 42 -8.10 -8.75 -12.11
CA PHE A 42 -7.23 -9.29 -11.09
C PHE A 42 -5.86 -9.73 -11.64
N ALA A 43 -5.82 -10.29 -12.85
CA ALA A 43 -4.56 -10.66 -13.50
C ALA A 43 -3.68 -9.42 -13.78
N LYS A 44 -4.27 -8.34 -14.34
CA LYS A 44 -3.52 -7.09 -14.57
C LYS A 44 -3.07 -6.45 -13.26
N PHE A 45 -3.92 -6.51 -12.23
CA PHE A 45 -3.57 -6.04 -10.90
C PHE A 45 -2.33 -6.74 -10.35
N ILE A 46 -2.30 -8.08 -10.39
CA ILE A 46 -1.14 -8.86 -9.92
C ILE A 46 0.12 -8.50 -10.71
N ILE A 47 0.02 -8.39 -12.03
CA ILE A 47 1.17 -8.04 -12.89
C ILE A 47 1.70 -6.65 -12.52
N TYR A 48 0.84 -5.65 -12.39
CA TYR A 48 1.25 -4.31 -11.98
C TYR A 48 1.83 -4.29 -10.58
N LEU A 49 1.23 -5.02 -9.64
CA LEU A 49 1.74 -5.15 -8.27
C LEU A 49 3.14 -5.74 -8.27
N PHE A 50 3.37 -6.81 -9.06
CA PHE A 50 4.69 -7.43 -9.20
C PHE A 50 5.75 -6.45 -9.74
N PHE A 51 5.44 -5.72 -10.82
CA PHE A 51 6.40 -4.75 -11.35
C PHE A 51 6.66 -3.60 -10.38
N ILE A 52 5.64 -3.11 -9.67
CA ILE A 52 5.82 -2.04 -8.68
C ILE A 52 6.70 -2.52 -7.52
N THR A 53 6.44 -3.71 -6.96
CA THR A 53 7.26 -4.25 -5.86
C THR A 53 8.67 -4.58 -6.31
N LEU A 54 8.86 -5.09 -7.53
CA LEU A 54 10.17 -5.30 -8.14
C LEU A 54 10.95 -3.98 -8.26
N ILE A 55 10.28 -2.91 -8.71
CA ILE A 55 10.90 -1.58 -8.83
C ILE A 55 11.28 -1.04 -7.44
N ILE A 56 10.38 -1.12 -6.45
CA ILE A 56 10.67 -0.65 -5.08
C ILE A 56 11.86 -1.42 -4.49
N THR A 57 11.88 -2.74 -4.64
CA THR A 57 12.94 -3.60 -4.11
C THR A 57 14.25 -3.37 -4.86
N GLY A 58 14.20 -3.25 -6.19
CA GLY A 58 15.36 -2.99 -7.04
C GLY A 58 15.98 -1.62 -6.78
N LEU A 59 15.16 -0.58 -6.65
CA LEU A 59 15.62 0.78 -6.34
C LEU A 59 16.20 0.86 -4.93
N SER A 60 15.54 0.26 -3.94
CA SER A 60 16.07 0.23 -2.57
C SER A 60 17.39 -0.52 -2.50
N ALA A 61 17.50 -1.68 -3.15
CA ALA A 61 18.76 -2.42 -3.26
C ALA A 61 19.85 -1.58 -3.92
N PHE A 62 19.55 -0.92 -5.04
CA PHE A 62 20.51 -0.08 -5.76
C PHE A 62 21.01 1.09 -4.90
N ILE A 63 20.11 1.80 -4.22
CA ILE A 63 20.45 2.94 -3.35
C ILE A 63 21.31 2.47 -2.16
N LEU A 64 20.93 1.37 -1.50
CA LEU A 64 21.64 0.85 -0.33
C LEU A 64 22.99 0.24 -0.68
N TYR A 65 23.09 -0.37 -1.85
CA TYR A 65 24.36 -0.86 -2.37
C TYR A 65 25.32 0.30 -2.63
N ARG A 66 24.84 1.38 -3.27
CA ARG A 66 25.65 2.57 -3.56
C ARG A 66 26.10 3.33 -2.31
N THR A 67 25.34 3.24 -1.22
CA THR A 67 25.61 3.94 0.04
C THR A 67 26.27 3.06 1.11
N SER A 68 26.65 1.81 0.76
CA SER A 68 27.25 0.82 1.67
C SER A 68 26.37 0.42 2.87
N TYR A 69 25.06 0.68 2.81
CA TYR A 69 24.07 0.35 3.84
C TYR A 69 23.29 -0.94 3.53
N ILE A 70 23.90 -1.87 2.77
CA ILE A 70 23.24 -3.12 2.34
C ILE A 70 22.72 -3.96 3.51
N ALA A 71 23.34 -3.85 4.70
CA ALA A 71 22.90 -4.52 5.92
C ALA A 71 21.45 -4.17 6.31
N TYR A 72 20.94 -3.00 5.89
CA TYR A 72 19.60 -2.52 6.21
C TYR A 72 18.55 -2.86 5.15
N ILE A 73 18.91 -3.61 4.09
CA ILE A 73 17.99 -3.94 2.99
C ILE A 73 16.74 -4.67 3.48
N ASN A 74 16.90 -5.56 4.46
CA ASN A 74 15.82 -6.36 5.06
C ASN A 74 14.91 -5.54 5.98
N ILE A 75 15.19 -4.27 6.21
CA ILE A 75 14.35 -3.35 6.99
C ILE A 75 13.71 -2.32 6.04
N ILE A 76 14.54 -1.69 5.19
CA ILE A 76 14.09 -0.59 4.33
C ILE A 76 13.20 -1.08 3.19
N SER A 77 13.55 -2.20 2.54
CA SER A 77 12.74 -2.70 1.42
C SER A 77 11.34 -3.14 1.89
N PRO A 78 11.18 -3.96 2.95
CA PRO A 78 9.86 -4.27 3.51
C PRO A 78 9.09 -3.03 4.00
N ALA A 79 9.76 -2.05 4.60
CA ALA A 79 9.10 -0.81 5.02
C ALA A 79 8.52 -0.02 3.84
N LEU A 80 9.25 0.11 2.73
CA LEU A 80 8.73 0.79 1.53
C LEU A 80 7.55 0.02 0.92
N VAL A 81 7.62 -1.31 0.89
CA VAL A 81 6.50 -2.15 0.43
C VAL A 81 5.29 -2.03 1.37
N SER A 82 5.51 -1.90 2.68
CA SER A 82 4.45 -1.68 3.67
C SER A 82 3.66 -0.40 3.42
N ILE A 83 4.30 0.67 2.95
CA ILE A 83 3.62 1.91 2.53
C ILE A 83 2.69 1.64 1.33
N LEU A 84 3.17 0.89 0.33
CA LEU A 84 2.37 0.49 -0.83
C LEU A 84 1.15 -0.35 -0.40
N VAL A 85 1.35 -1.30 0.52
CA VAL A 85 0.25 -2.12 1.05
C VAL A 85 -0.78 -1.25 1.79
N GLY A 86 -0.33 -0.32 2.64
CA GLY A 86 -1.22 0.63 3.32
C GLY A 86 -2.00 1.52 2.34
N PHE A 87 -1.36 1.96 1.25
CA PHE A 87 -2.03 2.66 0.15
C PHE A 87 -3.12 1.80 -0.49
N LEU A 88 -2.80 0.58 -0.92
CA LEU A 88 -3.77 -0.32 -1.54
C LEU A 88 -4.94 -0.62 -0.60
N MET A 89 -4.66 -0.89 0.68
CA MET A 89 -5.67 -1.07 1.71
C MET A 89 -6.59 0.16 1.86
N SER A 90 -6.04 1.37 1.76
CA SER A 90 -6.84 2.60 1.84
C SER A 90 -7.83 2.77 0.68
N THR A 91 -7.54 2.16 -0.47
CA THR A 91 -8.44 2.22 -1.64
C THR A 91 -9.68 1.36 -1.48
N VAL A 92 -9.64 0.35 -0.60
CA VAL A 92 -10.79 -0.53 -0.36
C VAL A 92 -11.99 0.29 0.12
N PRO A 93 -13.13 0.24 -0.58
CA PRO A 93 -14.32 0.97 -0.18
C PRO A 93 -14.85 0.44 1.16
N THR A 94 -15.00 1.34 2.13
CA THR A 94 -15.50 1.00 3.48
C THR A 94 -17.02 1.15 3.62
N ARG A 95 -17.68 1.77 2.64
CA ARG A 95 -19.13 1.88 2.51
C ARG A 95 -19.56 1.22 1.21
N GLY A 96 -20.60 0.40 1.25
CA GLY A 96 -21.17 -0.21 0.05
C GLY A 96 -21.82 0.84 -0.84
N GLU A 97 -21.85 0.62 -2.16
CA GLU A 97 -22.47 1.53 -3.13
C GLU A 97 -23.95 1.87 -2.83
N GLY A 98 -24.63 1.06 -2.02
CA GLY A 98 -26.03 1.25 -1.63
C GLY A 98 -26.31 2.35 -0.60
N ASP A 99 -25.30 3.00 -0.02
CA ASP A 99 -25.50 4.02 1.03
C ASP A 99 -25.79 5.43 0.46
N ASN A 100 -25.52 5.65 -0.85
CA ASN A 100 -25.74 6.94 -1.52
C ASN A 100 -27.00 6.98 -2.41
N SER A 101 -27.65 5.84 -2.68
CA SER A 101 -28.87 5.80 -3.52
C SER A 101 -30.14 6.24 -2.78
N ASN A 102 -30.09 6.40 -1.45
CA ASN A 102 -31.22 6.81 -0.62
C ASN A 102 -31.25 8.32 -0.29
N MET A 103 -30.34 9.14 -0.83
CA MET A 103 -30.33 10.59 -0.61
C MET A 103 -31.03 11.41 -1.70
N THR A 104 -31.50 10.78 -2.78
CA THR A 104 -32.26 11.42 -3.88
C THR A 104 -33.73 11.05 -3.93
N ALA A 105 -34.22 10.29 -2.95
CA ALA A 105 -35.64 9.96 -2.78
C ALA A 105 -36.17 10.56 -1.48
N LYS A 106 -36.24 11.90 -1.43
CA LYS A 106 -37.13 12.62 -0.52
C LYS A 106 -37.55 13.94 -1.13
#